data_AF-Q1JZ12-F1
#
_entry.id   AF-Q1JZ12-F1
#
_cell.length_a   1.000
_cell.length_b   1.000
_cell.length_c   1.000
_cell.angle_alpha   90.00
_cell.angle_beta   90.00
_cell.angle_gamma   90.00
#
_symmetry.space_group_name_H-M   'P 1'
#
loop_
_entity.id
_entity.type
_entity.pdbx_description
1 polymer ?
#
loop_
_entity_poly.entity_id
_entity_poly.type
_entity_poly.pdbx_seq_one_letter_code
_entity_poly.pdbx_strand_id
1 'polypeptide(L)'
;MSDPLYNITFQGKLLYGYEQDEVRNNLAKLTKFDEQMLNRLFSGEKVVLKKELDLATAERYKEVLDKTGARCEVVLLCKKNNTPDETEKLLPEETHGTTCPKCGATGQAEESCARCGILFSKYRQRQEQIASGQGRPAPASHNEASYFDEHQEQLFILKAFAVIVGIICLQSFLSSFIGLFMLFFPVIFLFYVKMQATVEDRSATEVLAEHITFMPVMYTTGEKRKEDVAVVTYSLILVNILIFYLYEINTDPEFLVNNLLFLPLKPNAWNTPFSIFSYMFLHASGAHLWGNMLFLWAVGTVVEKRIGWKRYLAFYLLSGMSAAFVSLFIHLVFLNTPVHVLGASGAIAGIMGIYAVRCYFKSMVFPLPILGIFSLILPVSLKVRLNALVIIGLFFLADLSGGIGQLTGKASMIGHWTHIGGMLGGIGLATFFKLSRDAFKERHLEIGSTSVHGQKLGINTEAGEDSLRLVLKDNPQDVEALLLLAQLKSKYSATDEGAELYPKAISLLIKDNRLPEAATAFLDFYRIYLKGVAAKDLYRLAGYFNQHNELEHAGTCLELLCKDSTTPHPILEKSLYQYGRLLDIMGFPEAAAEYFQKVMDQFPESPFSEKLQYLKQNNSL
;
A
#
# COMPACT_ATOMS: atom_id res chain seq x y z
N MET A 1 -13.53 28.63 19.67
CA MET A 1 -14.69 27.93 19.07
C MET A 1 -14.86 26.63 19.83
N SER A 2 -16.05 26.34 20.35
CA SER A 2 -16.34 25.04 20.98
C SER A 2 -16.21 23.92 19.95
N ASP A 3 -15.65 22.79 20.36
CA ASP A 3 -15.56 21.62 19.49
C ASP A 3 -16.93 21.25 18.92
N PRO A 4 -17.00 20.81 17.64
CA PRO A 4 -18.25 20.41 17.02
C PRO A 4 -18.85 19.23 17.77
N LEU A 5 -20.08 19.38 18.23
CA LEU A 5 -20.86 18.33 18.89
C LEU A 5 -21.77 17.64 17.89
N TYR A 6 -22.06 16.36 18.11
CA TYR A 6 -22.81 15.51 17.22
C TYR A 6 -23.94 14.78 17.95
N ASN A 7 -25.03 14.54 17.24
CA ASN A 7 -26.15 13.72 17.67
C ASN A 7 -26.19 12.42 16.86
N ILE A 8 -26.60 11.33 17.49
CA ILE A 8 -26.92 10.09 16.80
C ILE A 8 -28.41 10.05 16.58
N THR A 9 -28.82 9.86 15.34
CA THR A 9 -30.22 9.91 14.92
C THR A 9 -30.61 8.63 14.19
N PHE A 10 -31.87 8.24 14.33
CA PHE A 10 -32.46 7.09 13.69
C PHE A 10 -33.80 7.47 13.08
N GLN A 11 -34.09 6.96 11.88
CA GLN A 11 -35.30 7.29 11.12
C GLN A 11 -35.90 6.02 10.50
N GLY A 12 -36.00 4.94 11.27
CA GLY A 12 -36.60 3.68 10.83
C GLY A 12 -35.86 2.93 9.71
N LYS A 13 -34.68 3.38 9.27
CA LYS A 13 -33.92 2.74 8.19
C LYS A 13 -33.13 1.54 8.71
N LEU A 14 -33.24 0.40 8.03
CA LEU A 14 -32.54 -0.83 8.38
C LEU A 14 -31.27 -1.01 7.53
N LEU A 15 -30.30 -1.76 8.04
CA LEU A 15 -29.18 -2.28 7.26
C LEU A 15 -29.64 -3.48 6.42
N TYR A 16 -28.98 -3.70 5.29
CA TYR A 16 -29.34 -4.75 4.34
C TYR A 16 -29.28 -6.14 5.00
N GLY A 17 -30.32 -6.95 4.82
CA GLY A 17 -30.40 -8.31 5.35
C GLY A 17 -31.09 -8.46 6.72
N TYR A 18 -31.57 -7.37 7.32
CA TYR A 18 -32.28 -7.39 8.60
C TYR A 18 -33.78 -7.10 8.45
N GLU A 19 -34.62 -7.86 9.16
CA GLU A 19 -36.07 -7.62 9.24
C GLU A 19 -36.45 -6.68 10.39
N GLN A 20 -37.52 -5.90 10.22
CA GLN A 20 -37.90 -4.84 11.17
C GLN A 20 -38.17 -5.36 12.59
N ASP A 21 -38.84 -6.51 12.72
CA ASP A 21 -39.14 -7.12 14.02
C ASP A 21 -37.88 -7.63 14.74
N GLU A 22 -36.88 -8.10 13.98
CA GLU A 22 -35.58 -8.52 14.51
C GLU A 22 -34.80 -7.31 15.05
N VAL A 23 -34.70 -6.23 14.26
CA VAL A 23 -34.01 -5.00 14.67
C VAL A 23 -34.69 -4.35 15.87
N ARG A 24 -36.03 -4.37 15.94
CA ARG A 24 -36.80 -3.87 17.07
C ARG A 24 -36.47 -4.62 18.36
N ASN A 25 -36.39 -5.96 18.30
CA ASN A 25 -35.99 -6.79 19.42
C ASN A 25 -34.53 -6.58 19.85
N ASN A 26 -33.62 -6.41 18.89
CA ASN A 26 -32.20 -6.18 19.16
C ASN A 26 -31.95 -4.81 19.80
N LEU A 27 -32.64 -3.77 19.33
CA LEU A 27 -32.61 -2.44 19.95
C LEU A 27 -33.17 -2.47 21.38
N ALA A 28 -34.30 -3.12 21.60
CA ALA A 28 -34.89 -3.26 22.95
C ALA A 28 -33.91 -3.87 23.95
N LYS A 29 -33.18 -4.91 23.54
CA LYS A 29 -32.16 -5.60 24.36
C LYS A 29 -30.94 -4.72 24.65
N LEU A 30 -30.48 -3.94 23.67
CA LEU A 30 -29.26 -3.15 23.78
C LEU A 30 -29.46 -1.83 24.55
N THR A 31 -30.60 -1.16 24.38
CA THR A 31 -30.79 0.23 24.85
C THR A 31 -31.85 0.41 25.94
N LYS A 32 -32.51 -0.65 26.40
CA LYS A 32 -33.61 -0.63 27.39
C LYS A 32 -34.79 0.27 26.99
N PHE A 33 -35.08 0.42 25.69
CA PHE A 33 -36.23 1.19 25.23
C PHE A 33 -37.55 0.47 25.52
N ASP A 34 -38.57 1.23 25.90
CA ASP A 34 -39.93 0.73 26.08
C ASP A 34 -40.67 0.62 24.73
N GLU A 35 -41.80 -0.08 24.74
CA GLU A 35 -42.62 -0.31 23.53
C GLU A 35 -43.10 1.01 22.89
N GLN A 36 -43.32 2.06 23.67
CA GLN A 36 -43.72 3.37 23.14
C GLN A 36 -42.58 4.06 22.36
N MET A 37 -41.36 4.04 22.90
CA MET A 37 -40.19 4.59 22.22
C MET A 37 -39.83 3.77 20.97
N LEU A 38 -39.96 2.45 21.02
CA LEU A 38 -39.72 1.59 19.84
C LEU A 38 -40.73 1.89 18.72
N ASN A 39 -42.02 2.03 19.02
CA ASN A 39 -43.01 2.45 18.03
C ASN A 39 -42.67 3.80 17.39
N ARG A 40 -42.14 4.74 18.18
CA ARG A 40 -41.71 6.06 17.69
C ARG A 40 -40.45 5.99 16.83
N LEU A 41 -39.53 5.08 17.10
CA LEU A 41 -38.29 4.91 16.32
C LEU A 41 -38.55 4.40 14.89
N PHE A 42 -39.63 3.64 14.72
CA PHE A 42 -40.03 3.06 13.44
C PHE A 42 -41.23 3.78 12.78
N SER A 43 -41.65 4.94 13.30
CA SER A 43 -42.72 5.75 12.71
C SER A 43 -42.29 6.51 11.44
N GLY A 44 -41.00 6.49 11.10
CA GLY A 44 -40.41 7.25 9.99
C GLY A 44 -39.98 8.68 10.36
N GLU A 45 -40.27 9.12 11.60
CA GLU A 45 -39.74 10.38 12.14
C GLU A 45 -38.27 10.24 12.54
N LYS A 46 -37.48 11.31 12.34
CA LYS A 46 -36.07 11.33 12.74
C LYS A 46 -35.97 11.54 14.25
N VAL A 47 -35.66 10.47 14.97
CA VAL A 47 -35.54 10.46 16.43
C VAL A 47 -34.06 10.54 16.82
N VAL A 48 -33.75 11.36 17.82
CA VAL A 48 -32.39 11.49 18.35
C VAL A 48 -32.17 10.49 19.49
N LEU A 49 -31.25 9.55 19.29
CA LEU A 49 -30.93 8.49 20.25
C LEU A 49 -29.94 8.95 21.32
N LYS A 50 -28.95 9.77 20.93
CA LYS A 50 -27.96 10.34 21.85
C LYS A 50 -27.51 11.71 21.36
N LYS A 51 -27.26 12.63 22.28
CA LYS A 51 -26.98 14.05 21.98
C LYS A 51 -25.61 14.49 22.47
N GLU A 52 -25.09 15.53 21.84
CA GLU A 52 -23.94 16.33 22.31
C GLU A 52 -22.66 15.51 22.55
N LEU A 53 -22.28 14.68 21.58
CA LEU A 53 -21.07 13.87 21.60
C LEU A 53 -19.96 14.49 20.76
N ASP A 54 -18.70 14.29 21.12
CA ASP A 54 -17.59 14.50 20.18
C ASP A 54 -17.65 13.46 19.05
N LEU A 55 -16.96 13.71 17.93
CA LEU A 55 -17.04 12.86 16.75
C LEU A 55 -16.58 11.42 17.01
N ALA A 56 -15.48 11.23 17.75
CA ALA A 56 -14.91 9.90 18.00
C ALA A 56 -15.85 9.07 18.88
N THR A 57 -16.48 9.71 19.88
CA THR A 57 -17.49 9.05 20.71
C THR A 57 -18.77 8.77 19.91
N ALA A 58 -19.23 9.70 19.06
CA ALA A 58 -20.42 9.51 18.23
C ALA A 58 -20.27 8.34 17.24
N GLU A 59 -19.09 8.19 16.63
CA GLU A 59 -18.80 7.07 15.72
C GLU A 59 -18.75 5.72 16.44
N ARG A 60 -18.16 5.64 17.63
CA ARG A 60 -18.17 4.41 18.45
C ARG A 60 -19.59 3.99 18.84
N TYR A 61 -20.44 4.94 19.24
CA TYR A 61 -21.83 4.64 19.56
C TYR A 61 -22.62 4.23 18.32
N LYS A 62 -22.36 4.84 17.15
CA LYS A 62 -22.96 4.43 15.87
C LYS A 62 -22.58 2.98 15.54
N GLU A 63 -21.31 2.59 15.65
CA GLU A 63 -20.88 1.21 15.39
C GLU A 63 -21.60 0.19 16.29
N VAL A 64 -21.82 0.53 17.56
CA VAL A 64 -22.52 -0.36 18.49
C VAL A 64 -24.02 -0.47 18.15
N LEU A 65 -24.65 0.63 17.72
CA LEU A 65 -26.06 0.64 17.32
C LEU A 65 -26.28 -0.02 15.95
N ASP A 66 -25.38 0.17 15.00
CA ASP A 66 -25.46 -0.46 13.67
C ASP A 66 -25.40 -1.99 13.76
N LYS A 67 -24.71 -2.56 14.78
CA LYS A 67 -24.71 -4.02 15.06
C LYS A 67 -26.08 -4.60 15.39
N THR A 68 -27.07 -3.76 15.71
CA THR A 68 -28.46 -4.21 15.92
C THR A 68 -29.26 -4.35 14.61
N GLY A 69 -28.68 -3.94 13.48
CA GLY A 69 -29.35 -3.85 12.19
C GLY A 69 -30.02 -2.47 11.93
N ALA A 70 -29.96 -1.55 12.89
CA ALA A 70 -30.51 -0.20 12.78
C ALA A 70 -29.51 0.76 12.12
N ARG A 71 -29.83 1.34 10.97
CA ARG A 71 -28.94 2.30 10.28
C ARG A 71 -29.01 3.67 10.94
N CYS A 72 -28.04 3.97 11.81
CA CYS A 72 -27.97 5.24 12.53
C CYS A 72 -27.13 6.29 11.78
N GLU A 73 -27.51 7.55 11.88
CA GLU A 73 -26.80 8.68 11.27
C GLU A 73 -26.21 9.58 12.36
N VAL A 74 -24.92 9.90 12.26
CA VAL A 74 -24.25 10.92 13.08
C VAL A 74 -24.47 12.27 12.40
N VAL A 75 -25.15 13.18 13.10
CA VAL A 75 -25.54 14.50 12.59
C VAL A 75 -24.88 15.58 13.43
N LEU A 76 -24.18 16.51 12.79
CA LEU A 76 -23.56 17.66 13.45
C LEU A 76 -24.62 18.58 14.07
N LEU A 77 -24.44 18.93 15.34
CA LEU A 77 -25.20 19.98 16.00
C LEU A 77 -24.65 21.35 15.60
N CYS A 78 -25.36 22.07 14.74
CA CYS A 78 -25.22 23.53 14.69
C CYS A 78 -25.98 24.11 15.89
N LYS A 79 -25.29 24.71 16.86
CA LYS A 79 -25.96 25.43 17.95
C LYS A 79 -26.81 26.57 17.34
N LYS A 80 -28.12 26.54 17.59
CA LYS A 80 -28.98 27.72 17.49
C LYS A 80 -28.50 28.70 18.57
N ASN A 81 -28.15 29.91 18.17
CA ASN A 81 -28.00 31.00 19.13
C ASN A 81 -29.40 31.40 19.60
N ASN A 82 -29.69 31.16 20.87
CA ASN A 82 -30.84 31.75 21.54
C ASN A 82 -30.51 33.21 21.87
N THR A 83 -31.36 34.13 21.47
CA THR A 83 -31.60 35.39 22.18
C THR A 83 -33.06 35.45 22.60
N PRO A 84 -33.38 36.03 23.77
CA PRO A 84 -34.69 35.93 24.39
C PRO A 84 -35.68 37.00 23.92
N ASP A 85 -36.95 36.60 24.00
CA ASP A 85 -38.19 37.35 24.20
C ASP A 85 -38.90 38.16 23.09
N GLU A 86 -40.21 37.88 23.09
CA GLU A 86 -41.40 38.68 22.77
C GLU A 86 -41.81 39.07 21.32
N THR A 87 -43.06 38.64 21.03
CA THR A 87 -44.15 39.27 20.25
C THR A 87 -44.15 39.26 18.71
N GLU A 88 -44.97 38.35 18.17
CA GLU A 88 -46.14 38.63 17.31
C GLU A 88 -46.04 39.70 16.20
N LYS A 89 -46.01 39.28 14.91
CA LYS A 89 -46.96 39.71 13.86
C LYS A 89 -46.72 39.07 12.48
N LEU A 90 -47.83 38.97 11.76
CA LEU A 90 -48.14 38.27 10.50
C LEU A 90 -47.86 39.09 9.21
N LEU A 91 -47.64 38.36 8.09
CA LEU A 91 -47.86 38.65 6.63
C LEU A 91 -46.77 39.40 5.80
N PRO A 92 -46.75 39.28 4.44
CA PRO A 92 -46.96 38.10 3.54
C PRO A 92 -45.89 37.97 2.42
N GLU A 93 -46.05 36.93 1.58
CA GLU A 93 -45.23 36.50 0.43
C GLU A 93 -44.97 37.54 -0.67
N GLU A 94 -43.76 37.55 -1.24
CA GLU A 94 -43.50 37.99 -2.64
C GLU A 94 -42.57 37.01 -3.37
N THR A 95 -43.06 36.50 -4.50
CA THR A 95 -42.38 35.58 -5.41
C THR A 95 -41.60 36.34 -6.49
N HIS A 96 -40.27 36.18 -6.54
CA HIS A 96 -39.46 36.54 -7.70
C HIS A 96 -38.67 35.32 -8.22
N GLY A 97 -38.85 35.00 -9.50
CA GLY A 97 -38.24 33.85 -10.19
C GLY A 97 -36.70 33.91 -10.20
N THR A 98 -36.06 32.75 -10.07
CA THR A 98 -34.61 32.64 -9.89
C THR A 98 -33.93 31.95 -11.07
N THR A 99 -32.97 32.67 -11.68
CA THR A 99 -31.99 32.12 -12.62
C THR A 99 -30.75 31.65 -11.84
N CYS A 100 -30.24 30.45 -12.10
CA CYS A 100 -29.08 29.93 -11.38
C CYS A 100 -27.77 30.70 -11.73
N PRO A 101 -27.05 31.30 -10.75
CA PRO A 101 -25.89 32.15 -11.02
C PRO A 101 -24.63 31.37 -11.43
N LYS A 102 -24.66 30.03 -11.40
CA LYS A 102 -23.54 29.18 -11.86
C LYS A 102 -23.75 28.60 -13.26
N CYS A 103 -24.97 28.24 -13.63
CA CYS A 103 -25.22 27.52 -14.90
C CYS A 103 -26.35 28.13 -15.76
N GLY A 104 -26.96 29.23 -15.34
CA GLY A 104 -27.95 29.98 -16.12
C GLY A 104 -29.31 29.32 -16.28
N ALA A 105 -29.58 28.17 -15.64
CA ALA A 105 -30.87 27.51 -15.73
C ALA A 105 -32.00 28.33 -15.07
N THR A 106 -33.12 28.50 -15.77
CA THR A 106 -34.37 29.13 -15.29
C THR A 106 -35.33 28.06 -14.75
N GLY A 107 -35.75 28.16 -13.49
CA GLY A 107 -36.67 27.22 -12.84
C GLY A 107 -37.19 27.76 -11.50
N GLN A 108 -38.07 27.01 -10.83
CA GLN A 108 -38.60 27.40 -9.52
C GLN A 108 -37.50 27.47 -8.45
N ALA A 109 -37.65 28.40 -7.50
CA ALA A 109 -36.66 28.73 -6.48
C ALA A 109 -36.53 27.61 -5.42
N GLU A 110 -35.82 26.53 -5.75
CA GLU A 110 -35.38 25.54 -4.78
C GLU A 110 -34.10 25.99 -4.07
N GLU A 111 -33.84 25.48 -2.85
CA GLU A 111 -32.64 25.80 -2.06
C GLU A 111 -31.33 25.44 -2.82
N SER A 112 -31.44 24.52 -3.79
CA SER A 112 -30.36 24.10 -4.69
C SER A 112 -30.78 24.05 -6.17
N CYS A 113 -29.83 24.25 -7.08
CA CYS A 113 -30.09 24.17 -8.51
C CYS A 113 -30.17 22.70 -9.00
N ALA A 114 -31.31 22.26 -9.51
CA ALA A 114 -31.50 20.90 -10.04
C ALA A 114 -30.53 20.50 -11.18
N ARG A 115 -30.02 21.48 -11.96
CA ARG A 115 -29.10 21.20 -13.07
C ARG A 115 -27.65 20.98 -12.66
N CYS A 116 -27.16 21.70 -11.64
CA CYS A 116 -25.75 21.67 -11.26
C CYS A 116 -25.50 21.44 -9.76
N GLY A 117 -26.57 21.18 -9.00
CA GLY A 117 -26.56 20.79 -7.60
C GLY A 117 -26.11 21.86 -6.61
N ILE A 118 -25.95 23.13 -7.03
CA ILE A 118 -25.44 24.15 -6.09
C ILE A 118 -26.51 24.65 -5.15
N LEU A 119 -26.19 24.71 -3.86
CA LEU A 119 -26.98 25.44 -2.87
C LEU A 119 -26.73 26.95 -3.02
N PHE A 120 -27.77 27.75 -3.27
CA PHE A 120 -27.63 29.18 -3.58
C PHE A 120 -27.02 30.00 -2.43
N SER A 121 -27.32 29.61 -1.18
CA SER A 121 -26.78 30.25 0.03
C SER A 121 -25.28 30.01 0.18
N LYS A 122 -24.83 28.75 0.06
CA LYS A 122 -23.40 28.38 0.14
C LYS A 122 -22.58 28.97 -1.01
N TYR A 123 -23.15 29.08 -2.21
CA TYR A 123 -22.46 29.69 -3.35
C TYR A 123 -22.19 31.18 -3.13
N ARG A 124 -23.17 31.95 -2.62
CA ARG A 124 -23.00 33.38 -2.29
C ARG A 124 -22.02 33.60 -1.15
N GLN A 125 -22.13 32.83 -0.07
CA GLN A 125 -21.26 32.94 1.09
C GLN A 125 -19.79 32.63 0.74
N ARG A 126 -19.56 31.73 -0.23
CA ARG A 126 -18.22 31.40 -0.72
C ARG A 126 -17.65 32.50 -1.63
N GLN A 127 -18.48 33.19 -2.41
CA GLN A 127 -18.07 34.38 -3.17
C GLN A 127 -17.66 35.53 -2.22
N GLU A 128 -18.39 35.72 -1.11
CA GLU A 128 -18.07 36.72 -0.07
C GLU A 128 -16.81 36.37 0.73
N GLN A 129 -16.56 35.08 1.00
CA GLN A 129 -15.33 34.62 1.66
C GLN A 129 -14.10 34.72 0.77
N ILE A 130 -14.24 34.46 -0.54
CA ILE A 130 -13.17 34.67 -1.52
C ILE A 130 -12.89 36.18 -1.68
N ALA A 131 -13.93 37.01 -1.61
CA ALA A 131 -13.79 38.46 -1.63
C ALA A 131 -13.16 39.06 -0.36
N SER A 132 -13.10 38.34 0.77
CA SER A 132 -12.62 38.85 2.06
C SER A 132 -11.27 38.31 2.55
N GLY A 133 -10.68 37.30 1.89
CA GLY A 133 -9.23 37.02 1.94
C GLY A 133 -8.57 36.65 3.30
N GLN A 134 -9.25 36.00 4.25
CA GLN A 134 -8.65 35.68 5.58
C GLN A 134 -8.41 34.17 5.84
N GLY A 135 -7.16 33.82 6.20
CA GLY A 135 -6.69 32.48 6.60
C GLY A 135 -6.64 32.24 8.13
N ARG A 136 -6.43 30.96 8.54
CA ARG A 136 -6.57 30.43 9.92
C ARG A 136 -5.38 30.69 10.88
N PRO A 137 -5.62 30.86 12.21
CA PRO A 137 -4.59 30.78 13.25
C PRO A 137 -4.62 29.45 14.08
N ALA A 138 -3.50 29.16 14.74
CA ALA A 138 -3.16 27.92 15.46
C ALA A 138 -3.73 27.81 16.90
N PRO A 139 -3.89 26.61 17.49
CA PRO A 139 -4.41 26.44 18.85
C PRO A 139 -3.35 26.17 19.93
N ALA A 140 -3.69 26.58 21.17
CA ALA A 140 -2.88 26.56 22.38
C ALA A 140 -3.22 25.40 23.35
N SER A 141 -2.31 25.19 24.31
CA SER A 141 -2.14 24.12 25.32
C SER A 141 -3.12 24.11 26.50
N HIS A 142 -3.35 22.94 27.13
CA HIS A 142 -4.09 22.80 28.40
C HIS A 142 -3.40 21.93 29.47
N ASN A 143 -3.55 22.38 30.73
CA ASN A 143 -2.94 21.97 32.00
C ASN A 143 -3.78 20.94 32.81
N GLU A 144 -3.69 19.64 32.54
CA GLU A 144 -4.30 18.61 33.42
C GLU A 144 -3.27 17.64 34.06
N ALA A 145 -1.97 17.79 33.79
CA ALA A 145 -0.92 16.84 34.19
C ALA A 145 -0.48 16.89 35.67
N SER A 146 -1.05 17.76 36.52
CA SER A 146 -0.43 18.13 37.79
C SER A 146 -0.62 17.16 38.96
N TYR A 147 -1.50 16.14 38.89
CA TYR A 147 -1.76 15.24 40.02
C TYR A 147 -0.99 13.92 39.94
N PHE A 148 -0.67 13.43 38.73
CA PHE A 148 0.00 12.14 38.53
C PHE A 148 1.54 12.22 38.54
N ASP A 149 2.11 13.42 38.38
CA ASP A 149 3.56 13.62 38.38
C ASP A 149 4.19 13.45 39.77
N GLU A 150 3.43 13.69 40.85
CA GLU A 150 4.03 13.78 42.19
C GLU A 150 4.38 12.41 42.82
N HIS A 151 3.88 11.27 42.30
CA HIS A 151 4.01 9.94 42.95
C HIS A 151 4.53 8.81 42.03
N GLN A 152 5.05 9.10 40.82
CA GLN A 152 5.51 8.08 39.88
C GLN A 152 6.74 7.29 40.33
N GLU A 153 7.69 7.93 41.00
CA GLU A 153 8.98 7.29 41.34
C GLU A 153 8.83 6.17 42.38
N GLN A 154 7.94 6.33 43.35
CA GLN A 154 7.72 5.34 44.41
C GLN A 154 7.04 4.06 43.89
N LEU A 155 6.11 4.20 42.94
CA LEU A 155 5.47 3.06 42.27
C LEU A 155 6.44 2.31 41.34
N PHE A 156 7.36 3.03 40.70
CA PHE A 156 8.39 2.45 39.85
C PHE A 156 9.39 1.61 40.66
N ILE A 157 9.87 2.14 41.78
CA ILE A 157 10.84 1.44 42.65
C ILE A 157 10.24 0.16 43.25
N LEU A 158 8.99 0.21 43.74
CA LEU A 158 8.32 -0.97 44.30
C LEU A 158 8.12 -2.09 43.25
N LYS A 159 7.77 -1.71 42.02
CA LYS A 159 7.62 -2.67 40.89
C LYS A 159 8.96 -3.27 40.48
N ALA A 160 10.02 -2.45 40.40
CA ALA A 160 11.35 -2.93 40.06
C ALA A 160 11.86 -3.96 41.08
N PHE A 161 11.65 -3.70 42.38
CA PHE A 161 12.09 -4.61 43.44
C PHE A 161 11.33 -5.93 43.44
N ALA A 162 10.00 -5.90 43.25
CA ALA A 162 9.18 -7.10 43.13
C ALA A 162 9.56 -7.96 41.90
N VAL A 163 9.92 -7.31 40.79
CA VAL A 163 10.37 -7.99 39.56
C VAL A 163 11.74 -8.66 39.77
N ILE A 164 12.69 -8.00 40.44
CA ILE A 164 14.01 -8.58 40.72
C ILE A 164 13.90 -9.81 41.64
N VAL A 165 13.09 -9.71 42.72
CA VAL A 165 12.83 -10.84 43.61
C VAL A 165 12.11 -11.98 42.87
N GLY A 166 11.17 -11.65 41.97
CA GLY A 166 10.52 -12.61 41.08
C GLY A 166 11.50 -13.35 40.17
N ILE A 167 12.43 -12.63 39.53
CA ILE A 167 13.45 -13.21 38.63
C ILE A 167 14.39 -14.14 39.39
N ILE A 168 14.85 -13.76 40.58
CA ILE A 168 15.78 -14.57 41.40
C ILE A 168 15.10 -15.85 41.90
N CYS A 169 13.84 -15.76 42.35
CA CYS A 169 13.05 -16.93 42.73
C CYS A 169 12.73 -17.85 41.55
N LEU A 170 12.53 -17.30 40.35
CA LEU A 170 12.19 -18.06 39.14
C LEU A 170 13.40 -18.77 38.51
N GLN A 171 14.59 -18.15 38.58
CA GLN A 171 15.84 -18.74 38.05
C GLN A 171 16.21 -20.05 38.76
N SER A 172 15.88 -20.18 40.05
CA SER A 172 16.17 -21.38 40.84
C SER A 172 15.18 -22.53 40.61
N PHE A 173 14.04 -22.28 39.95
CA PHE A 173 12.94 -23.24 39.82
C PHE A 173 12.79 -23.85 38.41
N LEU A 174 13.44 -23.30 37.37
CA LEU A 174 13.08 -23.55 35.97
C LEU A 174 14.09 -24.33 35.10
N SER A 175 15.04 -25.08 35.67
CA SER A 175 15.97 -25.89 34.86
C SER A 175 15.33 -27.15 34.25
N SER A 176 14.23 -27.66 34.81
CA SER A 176 13.61 -28.92 34.38
C SER A 176 12.41 -28.77 33.42
N PHE A 177 11.86 -27.55 33.26
CA PHE A 177 10.59 -27.34 32.53
C PHE A 177 10.76 -26.98 31.04
N ILE A 178 11.94 -26.48 30.66
CA ILE A 178 12.24 -25.96 29.32
C ILE A 178 12.18 -27.07 28.25
N GLY A 179 12.62 -28.28 28.57
CA GLY A 179 12.62 -29.42 27.63
C GLY A 179 11.22 -29.90 27.26
N LEU A 180 10.28 -29.95 28.22
CA LEU A 180 8.90 -30.35 27.97
C LEU A 180 8.12 -29.27 27.23
N PHE A 181 8.36 -27.99 27.57
CA PHE A 181 7.73 -26.86 26.89
C PHE A 181 8.10 -26.79 25.41
N MET A 182 9.38 -26.99 25.05
CA MET A 182 9.83 -27.04 23.64
C MET A 182 9.14 -28.13 22.81
N LEU A 183 8.76 -29.25 23.43
CA LEU A 183 8.10 -30.38 22.75
C LEU A 183 6.63 -30.08 22.41
N PHE A 184 5.89 -29.44 23.32
CA PHE A 184 4.45 -29.20 23.17
C PHE A 184 4.11 -27.81 22.63
N PHE A 185 5.05 -26.87 22.69
CA PHE A 185 4.87 -25.49 22.26
C PHE A 185 4.36 -25.36 20.81
N PRO A 186 4.88 -26.08 19.79
CA PRO A 186 4.39 -25.95 18.42
C PRO A 186 2.90 -26.32 18.28
N VAL A 187 2.45 -27.33 19.03
CA VAL A 187 1.06 -27.81 18.99
C VAL A 187 0.11 -26.82 19.68
N ILE A 188 0.50 -26.33 20.85
CA ILE A 188 -0.27 -25.34 21.62
C ILE A 188 -0.35 -24.01 20.84
N PHE A 189 0.75 -23.59 20.23
CA PHE A 189 0.83 -22.39 19.41
C PHE A 189 -0.06 -22.47 18.16
N LEU A 190 -0.05 -23.59 17.45
CA LEU A 190 -0.95 -23.80 16.30
C LEU A 190 -2.43 -23.84 16.72
N PHE A 191 -2.73 -24.39 17.90
CA PHE A 191 -4.08 -24.37 18.45
C PHE A 191 -4.54 -22.94 18.79
N TYR A 192 -3.66 -22.14 19.42
CA TYR A 192 -3.89 -20.72 19.69
C TYR A 192 -4.14 -19.92 18.40
N VAL A 193 -3.29 -20.10 17.38
CA VAL A 193 -3.44 -19.43 16.08
C VAL A 193 -4.77 -19.79 15.43
N LYS A 194 -5.15 -21.07 15.45
CA LYS A 194 -6.43 -21.52 14.88
C LYS A 194 -7.62 -20.95 15.64
N MET A 195 -7.54 -20.91 16.97
CA MET A 195 -8.57 -20.33 17.84
C MET A 195 -8.74 -18.84 17.56
N GLN A 196 -7.64 -18.08 17.52
CA GLN A 196 -7.68 -16.65 17.24
C GLN A 196 -8.15 -16.34 15.82
N ALA A 197 -7.71 -17.10 14.82
CA ALA A 197 -8.20 -16.98 13.44
C ALA A 197 -9.72 -17.21 13.34
N THR A 198 -10.24 -18.15 14.13
CA THR A 198 -11.69 -18.41 14.21
C THR A 198 -12.44 -17.27 14.90
N VAL A 199 -11.85 -16.66 15.94
CA VAL A 199 -12.46 -15.52 16.67
C VAL A 199 -12.45 -14.24 15.83
N GLU A 200 -11.39 -14.01 15.04
CA GLU A 200 -11.21 -12.80 14.23
C GLU A 200 -11.79 -12.90 12.81
N ASP A 201 -12.33 -14.06 12.42
CA ASP A 201 -12.78 -14.36 11.04
C ASP A 201 -11.68 -14.10 10.00
N ARG A 202 -10.45 -14.49 10.34
CA ARG A 202 -9.25 -14.31 9.51
C ARG A 202 -8.65 -15.65 9.13
N SER A 203 -7.82 -15.66 8.08
CA SER A 203 -7.10 -16.87 7.72
C SER A 203 -6.10 -17.25 8.83
N ALA A 204 -6.05 -18.52 9.21
CA ALA A 204 -5.07 -19.01 10.20
C ALA A 204 -3.63 -18.71 9.75
N THR A 205 -3.39 -18.64 8.46
CA THR A 205 -2.13 -18.22 7.84
C THR A 205 -1.77 -16.75 8.13
N GLU A 206 -2.73 -15.83 8.11
CA GLU A 206 -2.48 -14.42 8.47
C GLU A 206 -2.20 -14.26 9.96
N VAL A 207 -2.98 -14.93 10.80
CA VAL A 207 -2.77 -14.91 12.26
C VAL A 207 -1.44 -15.56 12.64
N LEU A 208 -1.09 -16.67 11.98
CA LEU A 208 0.22 -17.32 12.12
C LEU A 208 1.36 -16.36 11.73
N ALA A 209 1.21 -15.65 10.60
CA ALA A 209 2.19 -14.69 10.12
C ALA A 209 2.36 -13.49 11.05
N GLU A 210 1.35 -13.12 11.84
CA GLU A 210 1.44 -12.06 12.83
C GLU A 210 2.11 -12.49 14.15
N HIS A 211 2.02 -13.77 14.52
CA HIS A 211 2.49 -14.30 15.80
C HIS A 211 3.80 -15.10 15.72
N ILE A 212 4.15 -15.68 14.57
CA ILE A 212 5.46 -16.33 14.37
C ILE A 212 6.61 -15.32 14.37
N THR A 213 6.33 -14.04 14.20
CA THR A 213 7.38 -13.05 14.05
C THR A 213 7.95 -12.71 15.42
N PHE A 214 9.01 -13.42 15.80
CA PHE A 214 10.12 -12.92 16.64
C PHE A 214 11.12 -12.11 15.81
N MET A 215 10.85 -11.93 14.52
CA MET A 215 11.81 -11.53 13.51
C MET A 215 11.24 -10.41 12.64
N PRO A 216 12.10 -9.54 12.10
CA PRO A 216 11.64 -8.40 11.33
C PRO A 216 10.91 -8.85 10.09
N VAL A 217 9.59 -8.63 10.04
CA VAL A 217 8.83 -8.79 8.81
C VAL A 217 8.75 -7.46 8.10
N MET A 218 9.15 -7.51 6.84
CA MET A 218 9.14 -6.38 5.93
C MET A 218 7.72 -6.23 5.39
N TYR A 219 6.90 -5.49 6.13
CA TYR A 219 5.54 -5.16 5.73
C TYR A 219 5.56 -3.92 4.84
N THR A 220 5.13 -4.09 3.61
CA THR A 220 5.00 -3.02 2.63
C THR A 220 3.80 -3.37 1.74
N THR A 221 2.67 -2.76 2.06
CA THR A 221 1.46 -2.79 1.23
C THR A 221 1.73 -2.03 -0.07
N GLY A 222 1.46 -2.65 -1.23
CA GLY A 222 1.51 -1.97 -2.53
C GLY A 222 2.89 -1.89 -3.21
N GLU A 223 3.83 -2.79 -2.90
CA GLU A 223 5.13 -2.80 -3.58
C GLU A 223 5.06 -3.14 -5.07
N LYS A 224 5.80 -2.39 -5.88
CA LYS A 224 6.22 -2.86 -7.19
C LYS A 224 7.23 -4.00 -7.05
N ARG A 225 6.83 -5.18 -7.52
CA ARG A 225 7.64 -6.39 -7.53
C ARG A 225 7.92 -6.79 -8.97
N LYS A 226 9.16 -7.19 -9.26
CA LYS A 226 9.53 -7.85 -10.51
C LYS A 226 9.15 -9.33 -10.48
N GLU A 227 9.19 -9.93 -9.30
CA GLU A 227 8.88 -11.34 -9.07
C GLU A 227 7.88 -11.45 -7.92
N ASP A 228 6.85 -12.28 -8.06
CA ASP A 228 5.88 -12.52 -6.99
C ASP A 228 6.49 -13.40 -5.88
N VAL A 229 7.37 -14.33 -6.27
CA VAL A 229 8.01 -15.33 -5.41
C VAL A 229 9.53 -15.22 -5.49
N ALA A 230 10.19 -15.31 -4.33
CA ALA A 230 11.65 -15.24 -4.21
C ALA A 230 12.29 -16.64 -4.37
N VAL A 231 12.20 -17.20 -5.58
CA VAL A 231 12.55 -18.59 -5.87
C VAL A 231 14.01 -18.90 -5.54
N VAL A 232 14.95 -18.01 -5.88
CA VAL A 232 16.38 -18.23 -5.63
C VAL A 232 16.69 -18.17 -4.14
N THR A 233 16.10 -17.24 -3.40
CA THR A 233 16.27 -17.14 -1.94
C THR A 233 15.87 -18.45 -1.27
N TYR A 234 14.68 -18.97 -1.59
CA TYR A 234 14.21 -20.25 -1.03
C TYR A 234 15.06 -21.43 -1.51
N SER A 235 15.51 -21.42 -2.76
CA SER A 235 16.40 -22.46 -3.29
C SER A 235 17.75 -22.47 -2.58
N LEU A 236 18.36 -21.31 -2.35
CA LEU A 236 19.61 -21.19 -1.60
C LEU A 236 19.43 -21.68 -0.15
N ILE A 237 18.32 -21.34 0.49
CA ILE A 237 18.00 -21.84 1.84
C ILE A 237 17.93 -23.37 1.84
N LEU A 238 17.15 -23.95 0.92
CA LEU A 238 17.00 -25.39 0.82
C LEU A 238 18.35 -26.08 0.55
N VAL A 239 19.13 -25.58 -0.40
CA VAL A 239 20.45 -26.13 -0.75
C VAL A 239 21.39 -26.11 0.45
N ASN A 240 21.44 -25.01 1.21
CA ASN A 240 22.28 -24.92 2.41
C ASN A 240 21.85 -25.91 3.50
N ILE A 241 20.53 -26.07 3.72
CA ILE A 241 19.98 -27.06 4.66
C ILE A 241 20.36 -28.48 4.22
N LEU A 242 20.19 -28.80 2.93
CA LEU A 242 20.53 -30.12 2.40
C LEU A 242 22.03 -30.41 2.50
N ILE A 243 22.89 -29.45 2.14
CA ILE A 243 24.34 -29.59 2.27
C ILE A 243 24.71 -29.83 3.73
N PHE A 244 24.15 -29.06 4.67
CA PHE A 244 24.47 -29.22 6.08
C PHE A 244 24.08 -30.61 6.62
N TYR A 245 22.81 -31.00 6.45
CA TYR A 245 22.29 -32.23 7.07
C TYR A 245 22.66 -33.53 6.32
N LEU A 246 22.77 -33.48 5.00
CA LEU A 246 23.08 -34.68 4.20
C LEU A 246 24.59 -34.87 4.01
N TYR A 247 25.36 -33.79 3.98
CA TYR A 247 26.78 -33.85 3.64
C TYR A 247 27.68 -33.43 4.80
N GLU A 248 27.54 -32.23 5.34
CA GLU A 248 28.47 -31.64 6.32
C GLU A 248 28.56 -32.44 7.63
N ILE A 249 27.42 -32.80 8.24
CA ILE A 249 27.39 -33.57 9.49
C ILE A 249 27.97 -34.98 9.33
N ASN A 250 27.89 -35.54 8.11
CA ASN A 250 28.32 -36.90 7.81
C ASN A 250 29.76 -36.99 7.27
N THR A 251 30.42 -35.84 7.09
CA THR A 251 31.76 -35.76 6.50
C THR A 251 32.78 -35.41 7.58
N ASP A 252 33.96 -36.02 7.52
CA ASP A 252 35.08 -35.70 8.42
C ASP A 252 35.43 -34.19 8.32
N PRO A 253 35.43 -33.44 9.45
CA PRO A 253 35.84 -32.04 9.46
C PRO A 253 37.20 -31.79 8.80
N GLU A 254 38.15 -32.72 8.91
CA GLU A 254 39.46 -32.55 8.25
C GLU A 254 39.33 -32.52 6.72
N PHE A 255 38.43 -33.32 6.16
CA PHE A 255 38.15 -33.32 4.73
C PHE A 255 37.57 -31.98 4.27
N LEU A 256 36.64 -31.41 5.03
CA LEU A 256 36.00 -30.13 4.72
C LEU A 256 37.02 -28.99 4.71
N VAL A 257 37.87 -28.92 5.73
CA VAL A 257 38.94 -27.91 5.86
C VAL A 257 40.01 -28.07 4.78
N ASN A 258 40.35 -29.30 4.44
CA ASN A 258 41.37 -29.58 3.43
C ASN A 258 40.90 -29.31 1.99
N ASN A 259 39.58 -29.27 1.71
CA ASN A 259 39.07 -29.25 0.34
C ASN A 259 38.02 -28.18 0.00
N LEU A 260 37.16 -27.76 0.94
CA LEU A 260 35.95 -26.99 0.60
C LEU A 260 35.87 -25.61 1.24
N LEU A 261 36.70 -25.33 2.25
CA LEU A 261 36.86 -23.99 2.81
C LEU A 261 37.55 -23.06 1.82
N PHE A 262 37.26 -21.76 1.89
CA PHE A 262 37.94 -20.76 1.07
C PHE A 262 39.44 -20.78 1.35
N LEU A 263 40.25 -21.01 0.32
CA LEU A 263 41.67 -21.39 0.41
C LEU A 263 41.89 -22.66 1.22
N PRO A 264 41.64 -23.84 0.62
CA PRO A 264 41.77 -25.11 1.31
C PRO A 264 43.20 -25.37 1.79
N LEU A 265 43.37 -26.07 2.91
CA LEU A 265 44.70 -26.36 3.48
C LEU A 265 45.57 -27.27 2.58
N LYS A 266 44.94 -28.09 1.73
CA LYS A 266 45.62 -28.94 0.74
C LYS A 266 45.20 -28.49 -0.66
N PRO A 267 45.69 -27.34 -1.15
CA PRO A 267 45.24 -26.78 -2.43
C PRO A 267 45.69 -27.65 -3.60
N ASN A 268 44.79 -27.83 -4.55
CA ASN A 268 45.02 -28.48 -5.84
C ASN A 268 44.26 -27.72 -6.96
N ALA A 269 44.49 -28.13 -8.21
CA ALA A 269 43.97 -27.45 -9.39
C ALA A 269 42.42 -27.42 -9.47
N TRP A 270 41.73 -28.32 -8.76
CA TRP A 270 40.27 -28.38 -8.75
C TRP A 270 39.65 -27.69 -7.53
N ASN A 271 40.15 -27.97 -6.32
CA ASN A 271 39.53 -27.49 -5.09
C ASN A 271 39.75 -25.99 -4.86
N THR A 272 40.86 -25.44 -5.32
CA THR A 272 41.19 -24.01 -5.12
C THR A 272 40.19 -23.10 -5.84
N PRO A 273 39.93 -23.23 -7.15
CA PRO A 273 38.93 -22.39 -7.82
C PRO A 273 37.50 -22.70 -7.34
N PHE A 274 37.19 -23.96 -7.00
CA PHE A 274 35.87 -24.33 -6.49
C PHE A 274 35.59 -23.75 -5.09
N SER A 275 36.63 -23.64 -4.26
CA SER A 275 36.55 -23.13 -2.89
C SER A 275 36.04 -21.71 -2.78
N ILE A 276 36.19 -20.91 -3.85
CA ILE A 276 35.65 -19.55 -3.96
C ILE A 276 34.12 -19.56 -3.85
N PHE A 277 33.47 -20.65 -4.23
CA PHE A 277 32.01 -20.80 -4.17
C PHE A 277 31.55 -21.73 -3.06
N SER A 278 32.22 -22.88 -2.87
CA SER A 278 31.76 -23.90 -1.92
C SER A 278 31.71 -23.40 -0.47
N TYR A 279 32.63 -22.51 -0.08
CA TYR A 279 32.67 -22.00 1.29
C TYR A 279 31.38 -21.26 1.70
N MET A 280 30.65 -20.68 0.73
CA MET A 280 29.38 -19.98 0.95
C MET A 280 28.27 -20.92 1.41
N PHE A 281 28.46 -22.24 1.28
CA PHE A 281 27.46 -23.25 1.57
C PHE A 281 27.75 -24.12 2.81
N LEU A 282 28.89 -23.89 3.48
CA LEU A 282 29.32 -24.64 4.66
C LEU A 282 29.03 -23.89 5.95
N HIS A 283 28.71 -24.59 7.03
CA HIS A 283 28.30 -23.97 8.30
C HIS A 283 28.89 -24.69 9.52
N ALA A 284 29.72 -23.98 10.29
CA ALA A 284 30.37 -24.54 11.49
C ALA A 284 29.43 -25.16 12.55
N SER A 285 28.14 -24.83 12.56
CA SER A 285 27.16 -25.44 13.47
C SER A 285 25.72 -25.25 12.96
N GLY A 286 24.77 -26.00 13.52
CA GLY A 286 23.35 -25.82 13.23
C GLY A 286 22.85 -24.42 13.59
N ALA A 287 23.33 -23.83 14.69
CA ALA A 287 22.99 -22.45 15.06
C ALA A 287 23.50 -21.44 14.03
N HIS A 288 24.70 -21.65 13.49
CA HIS A 288 25.26 -20.82 12.42
C HIS A 288 24.44 -20.94 11.13
N LEU A 289 24.04 -22.16 10.74
CA LEU A 289 23.14 -22.39 9.60
C LEU A 289 21.81 -21.65 9.78
N TRP A 290 21.07 -21.93 10.85
CA TRP A 290 19.73 -21.36 11.04
C TRP A 290 19.76 -19.84 11.18
N GLY A 291 20.80 -19.28 11.80
CA GLY A 291 21.04 -17.84 11.79
C GLY A 291 21.18 -17.28 10.38
N ASN A 292 22.06 -17.86 9.55
CA ASN A 292 22.26 -17.41 8.17
C ASN A 292 20.99 -17.55 7.33
N MET A 293 20.28 -18.67 7.43
CA MET A 293 19.06 -18.91 6.64
C MET A 293 17.95 -17.93 7.01
N LEU A 294 17.88 -17.56 8.29
CA LEU A 294 16.90 -16.59 8.77
C LEU A 294 17.17 -15.18 8.21
N PHE A 295 18.43 -14.73 8.25
CA PHE A 295 18.81 -13.44 7.64
C PHE A 295 18.63 -13.45 6.11
N LEU A 296 19.00 -14.56 5.46
CA LEU A 296 18.82 -14.75 4.03
C LEU A 296 17.34 -14.69 3.64
N TRP A 297 16.46 -15.32 4.42
CA TRP A 297 15.02 -15.24 4.21
C TRP A 297 14.50 -13.81 4.39
N ALA A 298 14.84 -13.14 5.49
CA ALA A 298 14.32 -11.82 5.82
C ALA A 298 14.75 -10.73 4.82
N VAL A 299 16.03 -10.71 4.45
CA VAL A 299 16.58 -9.67 3.55
C VAL A 299 16.55 -10.12 2.10
N GLY A 300 16.89 -11.38 1.83
CA GLY A 300 17.00 -11.92 0.47
C GLY A 300 15.69 -11.89 -0.29
N THR A 301 14.57 -12.27 0.34
CA THR A 301 13.26 -12.26 -0.33
C THR A 301 12.86 -10.86 -0.80
N VAL A 302 13.18 -9.82 -0.01
CA VAL A 302 12.85 -8.43 -0.31
C VAL A 302 13.70 -7.87 -1.44
N VAL A 303 14.99 -8.24 -1.47
CA VAL A 303 15.91 -7.83 -2.54
C VAL A 303 15.57 -8.54 -3.84
N GLU A 304 15.40 -9.88 -3.81
CA GLU A 304 15.12 -10.68 -5.00
C GLU A 304 13.87 -10.20 -5.75
N LYS A 305 12.77 -9.96 -5.02
CA LYS A 305 11.51 -9.47 -5.60
C LYS A 305 11.66 -8.11 -6.29
N ARG A 306 12.69 -7.31 -5.98
CA ARG A 306 12.93 -5.99 -6.59
C ARG A 306 13.90 -6.01 -7.75
N ILE A 307 14.94 -6.82 -7.67
CA ILE A 307 16.02 -6.83 -8.66
C ILE A 307 15.87 -7.94 -9.70
N GLY A 308 15.02 -8.94 -9.42
CA GLY A 308 14.80 -10.13 -10.23
C GLY A 308 15.81 -11.25 -9.91
N TRP A 309 15.37 -12.49 -10.07
CA TRP A 309 16.12 -13.68 -9.62
C TRP A 309 17.52 -13.81 -10.24
N LYS A 310 17.68 -13.47 -11.53
CA LYS A 310 18.98 -13.57 -12.23
C LYS A 310 20.03 -12.64 -11.64
N ARG A 311 19.67 -11.37 -11.43
CA ARG A 311 20.57 -10.37 -10.84
C ARG A 311 20.83 -10.70 -9.38
N TYR A 312 19.81 -11.15 -8.67
CA TYR A 312 19.94 -11.58 -7.28
C TYR A 312 20.96 -12.71 -7.10
N LEU A 313 20.86 -13.78 -7.88
CA LEU A 313 21.82 -14.88 -7.82
C LEU A 313 23.24 -14.42 -8.15
N ALA A 314 23.41 -13.63 -9.22
CA ALA A 314 24.72 -13.10 -9.60
C ALA A 314 25.31 -12.21 -8.49
N PHE A 315 24.51 -11.34 -7.88
CA PHE A 315 24.95 -10.46 -6.81
C PHE A 315 25.27 -11.20 -5.52
N TYR A 316 24.50 -12.23 -5.16
CA TYR A 316 24.80 -13.10 -4.03
C TYR A 316 26.21 -13.72 -4.17
N LEU A 317 26.50 -14.32 -5.33
CA LEU A 317 27.79 -14.95 -5.61
C LEU A 317 28.94 -13.92 -5.66
N LEU A 318 28.76 -12.81 -6.38
CA LEU A 318 29.79 -11.77 -6.48
C LEU A 318 30.07 -11.09 -5.13
N SER A 319 29.05 -10.88 -4.30
CA SER A 319 29.23 -10.38 -2.94
C SER A 319 29.97 -11.35 -2.05
N GLY A 320 29.70 -12.65 -2.15
CA GLY A 320 30.49 -13.66 -1.45
C GLY A 320 31.96 -13.64 -1.91
N MET A 321 32.22 -13.60 -3.21
CA MET A 321 33.59 -13.48 -3.73
C MET A 321 34.30 -12.24 -3.17
N SER A 322 33.63 -11.09 -3.18
CA SER A 322 34.14 -9.84 -2.55
C SER A 322 34.46 -10.04 -1.07
N ALA A 323 33.56 -10.68 -0.31
CA ALA A 323 33.76 -10.99 1.10
C ALA A 323 35.02 -11.83 1.33
N ALA A 324 35.22 -12.87 0.52
CA ALA A 324 36.37 -13.77 0.63
C ALA A 324 37.69 -13.05 0.31
N PHE A 325 37.74 -12.27 -0.77
CA PHE A 325 38.94 -11.52 -1.16
C PHE A 325 39.31 -10.39 -0.19
N VAL A 326 38.32 -9.67 0.35
CA VAL A 326 38.59 -8.65 1.37
C VAL A 326 39.12 -9.30 2.65
N SER A 327 38.52 -10.40 3.08
CA SER A 327 39.00 -11.16 4.24
C SER A 327 40.43 -11.66 4.02
N LEU A 328 40.73 -12.19 2.83
CA LEU A 328 42.07 -12.59 2.42
C LEU A 328 43.09 -11.45 2.54
N PHE A 329 42.77 -10.31 1.94
CA PHE A 329 43.64 -9.14 1.95
C PHE A 329 43.93 -8.68 3.38
N ILE A 330 42.91 -8.58 4.23
CA ILE A 330 43.09 -8.10 5.60
C ILE A 330 43.97 -9.05 6.42
N HIS A 331 43.72 -10.37 6.34
CA HIS A 331 44.48 -11.33 7.11
C HIS A 331 45.93 -11.45 6.63
N LEU A 332 46.18 -11.37 5.32
CA LEU A 332 47.54 -11.41 4.79
C LEU A 332 48.34 -10.15 5.10
N VAL A 333 47.73 -8.97 4.98
CA VAL A 333 48.47 -7.69 5.07
C VAL A 333 48.57 -7.19 6.50
N PHE A 334 47.55 -7.41 7.33
CA PHE A 334 47.47 -6.79 8.66
C PHE A 334 47.54 -7.78 9.83
N LEU A 335 46.97 -8.98 9.70
CA LEU A 335 46.91 -9.94 10.81
C LEU A 335 48.03 -10.98 10.78
N ASN A 336 48.59 -11.26 9.61
CA ASN A 336 49.58 -12.32 9.37
C ASN A 336 49.12 -13.69 9.91
N THR A 337 47.83 -14.01 9.74
CA THR A 337 47.22 -15.27 10.19
C THR A 337 46.58 -16.02 9.00
N PRO A 338 46.48 -17.36 9.07
CA PRO A 338 45.79 -18.12 8.04
C PRO A 338 44.31 -17.72 7.97
N VAL A 339 43.82 -17.56 6.73
CA VAL A 339 42.44 -17.17 6.47
C VAL A 339 41.57 -18.42 6.45
N HIS A 340 40.57 -18.48 7.31
CA HIS A 340 39.53 -19.50 7.25
C HIS A 340 38.17 -18.82 7.12
N VAL A 341 37.65 -18.77 5.89
CA VAL A 341 36.29 -18.30 5.63
C VAL A 341 35.39 -19.50 5.33
N LEU A 342 34.32 -19.62 6.09
CA LEU A 342 33.23 -20.56 5.87
C LEU A 342 31.90 -19.86 6.25
N GLY A 343 30.83 -20.14 5.53
CA GLY A 343 29.51 -19.59 5.80
C GLY A 343 28.97 -18.71 4.70
N ALA A 344 27.64 -18.78 4.54
CA ALA A 344 26.85 -17.92 3.68
C ALA A 344 26.88 -16.43 4.10
N SER A 345 27.34 -16.13 5.32
CA SER A 345 27.22 -14.81 5.96
C SER A 345 27.87 -13.67 5.17
N GLY A 346 29.00 -13.92 4.48
CA GLY A 346 29.63 -12.91 3.62
C GLY A 346 28.75 -12.51 2.43
N ALA A 347 28.15 -13.49 1.75
CA ALA A 347 27.21 -13.24 0.66
C ALA A 347 25.94 -12.54 1.17
N ILE A 348 25.41 -12.98 2.32
CA ILE A 348 24.25 -12.37 2.99
C ILE A 348 24.54 -10.90 3.37
N ALA A 349 25.71 -10.61 3.92
CA ALA A 349 26.13 -9.24 4.23
C ALA A 349 26.17 -8.37 2.97
N GLY A 350 26.56 -8.92 1.83
CA GLY A 350 26.45 -8.22 0.55
C GLY A 350 25.02 -7.99 0.08
N ILE A 351 24.12 -8.95 0.28
CA ILE A 351 22.68 -8.73 0.07
C ILE A 351 22.16 -7.61 0.99
N MET A 352 22.64 -7.51 2.23
CA MET A 352 22.33 -6.37 3.12
C MET A 352 22.89 -5.05 2.57
N GLY A 353 24.09 -5.05 2.00
CA GLY A 353 24.65 -3.89 1.32
C GLY A 353 23.81 -3.44 0.11
N ILE A 354 23.32 -4.39 -0.69
CA ILE A 354 22.40 -4.11 -1.81
C ILE A 354 21.08 -3.58 -1.28
N TYR A 355 20.56 -4.16 -0.21
CA TYR A 355 19.36 -3.70 0.46
C TYR A 355 19.52 -2.23 0.90
N ALA A 356 20.65 -1.87 1.52
CA ALA A 356 20.91 -0.51 1.97
C ALA A 356 20.82 0.53 0.85
N VAL A 357 21.16 0.15 -0.39
CA VAL A 357 21.06 1.04 -1.55
C VAL A 357 19.68 0.99 -2.20
N ARG A 358 19.15 -0.22 -2.44
CA ARG A 358 17.90 -0.43 -3.22
C ARG A 358 16.63 -0.19 -2.39
N CYS A 359 16.70 -0.33 -1.08
CA CYS A 359 15.55 -0.34 -0.17
C CYS A 359 15.75 0.65 1.01
N TYR A 360 16.57 1.68 0.84
CA TYR A 360 16.98 2.63 1.90
C TYR A 360 15.81 3.36 2.59
N PHE A 361 14.67 3.50 1.90
CA PHE A 361 13.47 4.17 2.38
C PHE A 361 12.48 3.21 3.06
N LYS A 362 12.79 1.91 3.10
CA LYS A 362 11.93 0.90 3.72
C LYS A 362 12.25 0.75 5.20
N SER A 363 11.20 0.47 5.97
CA SER A 363 11.29 0.22 7.39
C SER A 363 11.22 -1.28 7.66
N MET A 364 12.01 -1.74 8.62
CA MET A 364 11.90 -3.08 9.19
C MET A 364 11.06 -3.00 10.46
N VAL A 365 10.14 -3.95 10.64
CA VAL A 365 9.26 -4.01 11.82
C VAL A 365 9.77 -5.08 12.76
N PHE A 366 10.43 -4.69 13.85
CA PHE A 366 10.90 -5.61 14.87
C PHE A 366 9.83 -5.81 15.94
N PRO A 367 9.39 -7.04 16.18
CA PRO A 367 8.63 -7.37 17.37
C PRO A 367 9.63 -7.43 18.54
N LEU A 368 9.60 -6.46 19.46
CA LEU A 368 10.39 -6.54 20.69
C LEU A 368 9.67 -7.47 21.68
N PRO A 369 10.25 -8.63 22.05
CA PRO A 369 9.69 -9.46 23.11
C PRO A 369 10.09 -8.85 24.46
N ILE A 370 9.32 -7.87 24.95
CA ILE A 370 9.59 -7.22 26.25
C ILE A 370 9.61 -8.23 27.41
N LEU A 371 8.92 -9.36 27.26
CA LEU A 371 8.76 -10.41 28.27
C LEU A 371 9.50 -11.73 27.93
N GLY A 372 10.42 -11.73 26.95
CA GLY A 372 11.10 -12.95 26.52
C GLY A 372 10.12 -14.03 26.04
N ILE A 373 10.31 -15.29 26.46
CA ILE A 373 9.43 -16.43 26.12
C ILE A 373 7.95 -16.18 26.45
N PHE A 374 7.62 -15.30 27.41
CA PHE A 374 6.23 -14.96 27.75
C PHE A 374 5.54 -14.08 26.69
N SER A 375 6.28 -13.50 25.73
CA SER A 375 5.71 -12.86 24.53
C SER A 375 4.93 -13.84 23.64
N LEU A 376 5.06 -15.15 23.88
CA LEU A 376 4.29 -16.22 23.23
C LEU A 376 2.92 -16.47 23.88
N ILE A 377 2.74 -16.04 25.13
CA ILE A 377 1.55 -16.32 25.95
C ILE A 377 0.64 -15.08 26.03
N LEU A 378 1.24 -13.88 25.99
CA LEU A 378 0.51 -12.61 25.95
C LEU A 378 0.82 -11.89 24.62
N PRO A 379 -0.21 -11.52 23.82
CA PRO A 379 -0.02 -10.87 22.53
C PRO A 379 0.29 -9.38 22.69
N VAL A 380 1.29 -9.05 23.52
CA VAL A 380 1.81 -7.69 23.70
C VAL A 380 3.16 -7.60 23.01
N SER A 381 3.18 -7.77 21.69
CA SER A 381 4.37 -7.51 20.88
C SER A 381 4.46 -6.01 20.60
N LEU A 382 5.40 -5.30 21.24
CA LEU A 382 5.70 -3.92 20.85
C LEU A 382 6.40 -3.96 19.48
N LYS A 383 5.66 -3.61 18.43
CA LYS A 383 6.18 -3.55 17.06
C LYS A 383 6.95 -2.24 16.88
N VAL A 384 8.27 -2.30 16.98
CA VAL A 384 9.14 -1.15 16.72
C VAL A 384 9.44 -1.09 15.23
N ARG A 385 9.10 0.03 14.60
CA ARG A 385 9.43 0.30 13.20
C ARG A 385 10.71 1.12 13.16
N LEU A 386 11.77 0.55 12.59
CA LEU A 386 13.04 1.24 12.38
C LEU A 386 13.33 1.34 10.89
N ASN A 387 13.94 2.44 10.46
CA ASN A 387 14.46 2.53 9.11
C ASN A 387 15.56 1.46 8.94
N ALA A 388 15.51 0.71 7.83
CA ALA A 388 16.44 -0.38 7.60
C ALA A 388 17.92 0.04 7.59
N LEU A 389 18.23 1.28 7.18
CA LEU A 389 19.59 1.81 7.23
C LEU A 389 20.15 1.87 8.65
N VAL A 390 19.31 2.14 9.65
CA VAL A 390 19.75 2.18 11.06
C VAL A 390 20.23 0.79 11.47
N ILE A 391 19.47 -0.25 11.14
CA ILE A 391 19.82 -1.63 11.49
C ILE A 391 21.07 -2.08 10.75
N ILE A 392 21.13 -1.86 9.43
CA ILE A 392 22.30 -2.24 8.62
C ILE A 392 23.54 -1.47 9.10
N GLY A 393 23.38 -0.19 9.46
CA GLY A 393 24.44 0.62 10.07
C GLY A 393 24.92 0.05 11.40
N LEU A 394 24.02 -0.40 12.27
CA LEU A 394 24.38 -1.06 13.54
C LEU A 394 25.15 -2.37 13.30
N PHE A 395 24.73 -3.20 12.34
CA PHE A 395 25.48 -4.41 11.96
C PHE A 395 26.87 -4.06 11.43
N PHE A 396 26.97 -3.07 10.54
CA PHE A 396 28.25 -2.61 10.02
C PHE A 396 29.18 -2.10 11.12
N LEU A 397 28.66 -1.30 12.06
CA LEU A 397 29.44 -0.79 13.20
C LEU A 397 29.87 -1.91 14.16
N ALA A 398 29.02 -2.90 14.40
CA ALA A 398 29.35 -4.07 15.21
C ALA A 398 30.49 -4.89 14.57
N ASP A 399 30.41 -5.14 13.26
CA ASP A 399 31.47 -5.82 12.52
C ASP A 399 32.76 -5.00 12.47
N LEU A 400 32.66 -3.69 12.26
CA LEU A 400 33.84 -2.81 12.26
C LEU A 400 34.54 -2.82 13.62
N SER A 401 33.77 -2.71 14.70
CA SER A 401 34.29 -2.78 16.08
C SER A 401 34.97 -4.12 16.36
N GLY A 402 34.35 -5.24 15.96
CA GLY A 402 34.93 -6.57 16.09
C GLY A 402 36.20 -6.76 15.25
N GLY A 403 36.21 -6.27 14.01
CA GLY A 403 37.36 -6.30 13.11
C GLY A 403 38.54 -5.48 13.64
N ILE A 404 38.29 -4.28 14.19
CA ILE A 404 39.32 -3.49 14.89
C ILE A 404 39.84 -4.27 16.11
N GLY A 405 38.95 -4.93 16.86
CA GLY A 405 39.33 -5.83 17.95
C GLY A 405 40.32 -6.90 17.51
N GLN A 406 40.08 -7.55 16.35
CA GLN A 406 40.99 -8.56 15.78
C GLN A 406 42.37 -7.98 15.44
N LEU A 407 42.43 -6.75 14.89
CA LEU A 407 43.70 -6.07 14.64
C LEU A 407 44.50 -5.79 15.92
N THR A 408 43.82 -5.65 17.06
CA THR A 408 44.45 -5.49 18.39
C THR A 408 44.73 -6.81 19.11
N GLY A 409 44.57 -7.95 18.43
CA GLY A 409 44.86 -9.28 18.99
C GLY A 409 43.70 -9.95 19.74
N LYS A 410 42.48 -9.40 19.71
CA LYS A 410 41.30 -10.08 20.29
C LYS A 410 40.86 -11.22 19.38
N ALA A 411 40.80 -12.43 19.92
CA ALA A 411 40.21 -13.56 19.22
C ALA A 411 38.70 -13.33 19.00
N SER A 412 38.21 -13.67 17.81
CA SER A 412 36.78 -13.67 17.48
C SER A 412 36.47 -14.87 16.60
N MET A 413 35.34 -15.52 16.87
CA MET A 413 34.79 -16.58 16.05
C MET A 413 33.90 -16.04 14.91
N ILE A 414 33.74 -14.72 14.82
CA ILE A 414 32.93 -14.03 13.82
C ILE A 414 33.85 -13.48 12.72
N GLY A 415 33.51 -13.77 11.47
CA GLY A 415 34.22 -13.28 10.29
C GLY A 415 33.92 -11.80 9.99
N HIS A 416 34.28 -10.89 10.88
CA HIS A 416 33.95 -9.46 10.76
C HIS A 416 34.40 -8.83 9.43
N TRP A 417 35.65 -9.07 9.03
CA TRP A 417 36.18 -8.57 7.74
C TRP A 417 35.52 -9.20 6.52
N THR A 418 35.06 -10.46 6.66
CA THR A 418 34.25 -11.13 5.64
C THR A 418 32.90 -10.42 5.49
N HIS A 419 32.21 -10.09 6.59
CA HIS A 419 30.93 -9.37 6.53
C HIS A 419 31.09 -7.97 5.92
N ILE A 420 32.09 -7.20 6.36
CA ILE A 420 32.39 -5.86 5.83
C ILE A 420 32.68 -5.94 4.33
N GLY A 421 33.53 -6.88 3.91
CA GLY A 421 33.88 -7.07 2.50
C GLY A 421 32.69 -7.47 1.62
N GLY A 422 31.79 -8.29 2.16
CA GLY A 422 30.53 -8.64 1.53
C GLY A 422 29.64 -7.42 1.37
N MET A 423 29.38 -6.70 2.46
CA MET A 423 28.51 -5.52 2.51
C MET A 423 28.98 -4.41 1.57
N LEU A 424 30.27 -4.06 1.61
CA LEU A 424 30.85 -3.06 0.71
C LEU A 424 30.80 -3.52 -0.75
N GLY A 425 31.07 -4.80 -1.02
CA GLY A 425 30.91 -5.38 -2.35
C GLY A 425 29.49 -5.27 -2.87
N GLY A 426 28.50 -5.56 -2.02
CA GLY A 426 27.08 -5.40 -2.33
C GLY A 426 26.67 -3.94 -2.60
N ILE A 427 27.12 -2.99 -1.78
CA ILE A 427 26.90 -1.54 -2.01
C ILE A 427 27.52 -1.12 -3.34
N GLY A 428 28.74 -1.57 -3.63
CA GLY A 428 29.44 -1.32 -4.88
C GLY A 428 28.68 -1.83 -6.09
N LEU A 429 28.23 -3.09 -6.06
CA LEU A 429 27.40 -3.69 -7.11
C LEU A 429 26.09 -2.92 -7.30
N ALA A 430 25.36 -2.65 -6.22
CA ALA A 430 24.10 -1.91 -6.30
C ALA A 430 24.26 -0.52 -6.89
N THR A 431 25.34 0.18 -6.54
CA THR A 431 25.68 1.51 -7.08
C THR A 431 26.06 1.43 -8.56
N PHE A 432 26.91 0.46 -8.93
CA PHE A 432 27.36 0.24 -10.31
C PHE A 432 26.18 -0.04 -11.25
N PHE A 433 25.24 -0.88 -10.81
CA PHE A 433 24.02 -1.20 -11.56
C PHE A 433 22.90 -0.16 -11.38
N LYS A 434 23.19 1.00 -10.78
CA LYS A 434 22.30 2.16 -10.61
C LYS A 434 20.98 1.83 -9.91
N LEU A 435 21.00 0.87 -8.97
CA LEU A 435 19.82 0.46 -8.21
C LEU A 435 19.24 1.59 -7.33
N SER A 436 20.03 2.62 -7.02
CA SER A 436 19.56 3.82 -6.33
C SER A 436 18.54 4.64 -7.13
N ARG A 437 18.61 4.62 -8.47
CA ARG A 437 17.61 5.29 -9.34
C ARG A 437 16.27 4.56 -9.28
N ASP A 438 16.30 3.23 -9.34
CA ASP A 438 15.11 2.40 -9.17
C ASP A 438 14.47 2.63 -7.79
N ALA A 439 15.30 2.75 -6.75
CA ALA A 439 14.86 3.04 -5.38
C ALA A 439 14.23 4.44 -5.26
N PHE A 440 14.86 5.45 -5.85
CA PHE A 440 14.35 6.82 -5.89
C PHE A 440 12.96 6.89 -6.54
N LYS A 441 12.82 6.28 -7.73
CA LYS A 441 11.56 6.20 -8.44
C LYS A 441 10.47 5.50 -7.62
N GLU A 442 10.75 4.30 -7.10
CA GLU A 442 9.78 3.54 -6.29
C GLU A 442 9.29 4.35 -5.08
N ARG A 443 10.21 4.99 -4.34
CA ARG A 443 9.87 5.80 -3.17
C ARG A 443 8.89 6.94 -3.52
N HIS A 444 9.20 7.71 -4.54
CA HIS A 444 8.40 8.90 -4.87
C HIS A 444 7.04 8.53 -5.48
N LEU A 445 6.95 7.42 -6.21
CA LEU A 445 5.68 6.87 -6.67
C LEU A 445 4.82 6.35 -5.52
N GLU A 446 5.43 5.71 -4.51
CA GLU A 446 4.71 5.24 -3.31
C GLU A 446 4.13 6.42 -2.51
N ILE A 447 4.88 7.51 -2.37
CA ILE A 447 4.39 8.76 -1.75
C ILE A 447 3.22 9.33 -2.57
N GLY A 448 3.38 9.46 -3.89
CA GLY A 448 2.33 9.96 -4.78
C GLY A 448 1.05 9.10 -4.73
N SER A 449 1.19 7.78 -4.81
CA SER A 449 0.07 6.83 -4.72
C SER A 449 -0.65 6.89 -3.38
N THR A 450 0.10 7.02 -2.28
CA THR A 450 -0.47 7.20 -0.95
C THR A 450 -1.27 8.51 -0.85
N SER A 451 -0.81 9.58 -1.50
CA SER A 451 -1.55 10.86 -1.55
C SER A 451 -2.82 10.79 -2.42
N VAL A 452 -2.80 9.98 -3.49
CA VAL A 452 -4.00 9.72 -4.32
C VAL A 452 -5.04 8.91 -3.56
N HIS A 453 -4.65 7.76 -3.01
CA HIS A 453 -5.59 6.76 -2.45
C HIS A 453 -5.84 6.90 -0.93
N GLY A 454 -5.04 7.71 -0.22
CA GLY A 454 -5.18 7.89 1.21
C GLY A 454 -6.53 8.47 1.61
N GLN A 455 -7.24 7.75 2.50
CA GLN A 455 -8.56 8.14 3.04
C GLN A 455 -8.48 9.24 4.12
N LYS A 456 -7.29 9.52 4.67
CA LYS A 456 -7.13 10.55 5.71
C LYS A 456 -7.02 11.94 5.08
N LEU A 457 -8.02 12.77 5.34
CA LEU A 457 -7.96 14.22 5.18
C LEU A 457 -6.72 14.73 5.95
N GLY A 458 -5.68 15.20 5.24
CA GLY A 458 -4.46 15.74 5.85
C GLY A 458 -3.15 14.99 5.56
N ILE A 459 -3.15 13.95 4.72
CA ILE A 459 -1.89 13.54 4.06
C ILE A 459 -1.53 14.66 3.07
N ASN A 460 -0.28 15.16 3.15
CA ASN A 460 0.23 16.26 2.33
C ASN A 460 0.09 15.93 0.83
N THR A 461 -1.03 16.34 0.21
CA THR A 461 -1.24 16.32 -1.24
C THR A 461 -0.07 17.01 -1.95
N GLU A 462 0.45 18.09 -1.36
CA GLU A 462 1.63 18.82 -1.81
C GLU A 462 2.90 17.94 -1.85
N ALA A 463 3.18 17.18 -0.78
CA ALA A 463 4.33 16.28 -0.75
C ALA A 463 4.21 15.13 -1.78
N GLY A 464 2.98 14.69 -2.07
CA GLY A 464 2.68 13.74 -3.14
C GLY A 464 2.96 14.33 -4.51
N GLU A 465 2.47 15.54 -4.76
CA GLU A 465 2.72 16.28 -6.00
C GLU A 465 4.21 16.52 -6.23
N ASP A 466 4.92 17.06 -5.24
CA ASP A 466 6.35 17.34 -5.32
C ASP A 466 7.14 16.06 -5.62
N SER A 467 6.78 14.96 -4.96
CA SER A 467 7.40 13.66 -5.21
C SER A 467 7.20 13.19 -6.65
N LEU A 468 5.99 13.32 -7.19
CA LEU A 468 5.70 12.94 -8.57
C LEU A 468 6.42 13.85 -9.57
N ARG A 469 6.49 15.16 -9.31
CA ARG A 469 7.25 16.10 -10.14
C ARG A 469 8.75 15.77 -10.16
N LEU A 470 9.31 15.31 -9.04
CA LEU A 470 10.70 14.85 -8.99
C LEU A 470 10.95 13.65 -9.91
N VAL A 471 10.03 12.67 -9.95
CA VAL A 471 10.12 11.55 -10.90
C VAL A 471 10.02 12.03 -12.34
N LEU A 472 9.09 12.94 -12.64
CA LEU A 472 8.92 13.51 -13.98
C LEU A 472 10.10 14.40 -14.42
N LYS A 473 10.84 14.99 -13.48
CA LYS A 473 12.07 15.71 -13.77
C LYS A 473 13.20 14.78 -14.22
N ASP A 474 13.31 13.59 -13.62
CA ASP A 474 14.28 12.56 -14.04
C ASP A 474 13.83 11.85 -15.32
N ASN A 475 12.53 11.56 -15.45
CA ASN A 475 11.93 10.93 -16.62
C ASN A 475 10.57 11.58 -16.99
N PRO A 476 10.53 12.53 -17.96
CA PRO A 476 9.30 13.23 -18.34
C PRO A 476 8.22 12.38 -19.02
N GLN A 477 8.54 11.14 -19.36
CA GLN A 477 7.62 10.16 -19.97
C GLN A 477 7.26 9.03 -19.00
N ASP A 478 7.51 9.21 -17.71
CA ASP A 478 7.13 8.20 -16.71
C ASP A 478 5.61 8.13 -16.55
N VAL A 479 5.01 7.14 -17.20
CA VAL A 479 3.55 6.96 -17.31
C VAL A 479 2.87 6.92 -15.95
N GLU A 480 3.45 6.21 -15.00
CA GLU A 480 2.85 6.05 -13.68
C GLU A 480 2.89 7.35 -12.89
N ALA A 481 4.00 8.09 -12.96
CA ALA A 481 4.06 9.40 -12.34
C ALA A 481 3.07 10.39 -12.99
N LEU A 482 2.92 10.35 -14.33
CA LEU A 482 1.94 11.16 -15.05
C LEU A 482 0.51 10.85 -14.60
N LEU A 483 0.13 9.56 -14.52
CA LEU A 483 -1.20 9.14 -14.09
C LEU A 483 -1.48 9.51 -12.64
N LEU A 484 -0.56 9.21 -11.73
CA LEU A 484 -0.75 9.54 -10.31
C LEU A 484 -0.86 11.04 -10.11
N LEU A 485 -0.10 11.84 -10.86
CA LEU A 485 -0.20 13.31 -10.79
C LEU A 485 -1.52 13.80 -11.37
N ALA A 486 -1.96 13.24 -12.50
CA ALA A 486 -3.25 13.57 -13.11
C ALA A 486 -4.42 13.24 -12.17
N GLN A 487 -4.39 12.06 -11.53
CA GLN A 487 -5.36 11.63 -10.53
C GLN A 487 -5.35 12.54 -9.30
N LEU A 488 -4.17 12.89 -8.79
CA LEU A 488 -4.03 13.77 -7.63
C LEU A 488 -4.60 15.16 -7.90
N LYS A 489 -4.28 15.73 -9.07
CA LYS A 489 -4.78 17.03 -9.52
C LYS A 489 -6.29 17.03 -9.76
N SER A 490 -6.81 15.91 -10.26
CA SER A 490 -8.22 15.76 -10.60
C SER A 490 -9.06 15.15 -9.48
N LYS A 491 -8.50 14.97 -8.27
CA LYS A 491 -9.12 14.22 -7.17
C LYS A 491 -10.46 14.81 -6.70
N TYR A 492 -10.58 16.13 -6.69
CA TYR A 492 -11.79 16.82 -6.20
C TYR A 492 -12.55 17.59 -7.29
N SER A 493 -11.87 17.96 -8.38
CA SER A 493 -12.46 18.69 -9.50
C SER A 493 -11.59 18.57 -10.74
N ALA A 494 -12.18 18.81 -11.91
CA ALA A 494 -11.42 19.00 -13.14
C ALA A 494 -10.40 20.14 -12.99
N THR A 495 -9.19 19.96 -13.54
CA THR A 495 -8.10 20.95 -13.57
C THR A 495 -7.45 20.96 -14.95
N ASP A 496 -6.92 22.10 -15.38
CA ASP A 496 -6.24 22.20 -16.68
C ASP A 496 -5.01 21.28 -16.74
N GLU A 497 -4.23 21.24 -15.66
CA GLU A 497 -3.06 20.35 -15.56
C GLU A 497 -3.47 18.86 -15.64
N GLY A 498 -4.55 18.45 -14.96
CA GLY A 498 -5.08 17.10 -15.10
C GLY A 498 -5.56 16.79 -16.52
N ALA A 499 -6.17 17.76 -17.19
CA ALA A 499 -6.64 17.63 -18.58
C ALA A 499 -5.48 17.44 -19.59
N GLU A 500 -4.29 17.94 -19.28
CA GLU A 500 -3.09 17.75 -20.11
C GLU A 500 -2.35 16.42 -19.80
N LEU A 501 -2.28 16.05 -18.52
CA LEU A 501 -1.51 14.89 -18.07
C LEU A 501 -2.14 13.55 -18.46
N TYR A 502 -3.47 13.42 -18.33
CA TYR A 502 -4.19 12.18 -18.66
C TYR A 502 -4.00 11.74 -20.12
N PRO A 503 -4.28 12.59 -21.14
CA PRO A 503 -4.07 12.20 -22.53
C PRO A 503 -2.63 11.79 -22.82
N LYS A 504 -1.65 12.53 -22.27
CA LYS A 504 -0.23 12.19 -22.43
C LYS A 504 0.10 10.79 -21.87
N ALA A 505 -0.43 10.46 -20.70
CA ALA A 505 -0.24 9.14 -20.10
C ALA A 505 -0.93 8.02 -20.91
N ILE A 506 -2.17 8.26 -21.37
CA ILE A 506 -2.93 7.32 -22.20
C ILE A 506 -2.21 7.03 -23.51
N SER A 507 -1.73 8.06 -24.22
CA SER A 507 -0.97 7.89 -25.47
C SER A 507 0.31 7.07 -25.26
N LEU A 508 1.01 7.28 -24.14
CA LEU A 508 2.21 6.50 -23.80
C LEU A 508 1.88 5.04 -23.48
N LEU A 509 0.80 4.77 -22.73
CA LEU A 509 0.34 3.39 -22.47
C LEU A 509 -0.01 2.65 -23.75
N ILE A 510 -0.71 3.31 -24.67
CA ILE A 510 -1.07 2.75 -25.97
C ILE A 510 0.18 2.47 -26.81
N LYS A 511 1.18 3.36 -26.75
CA LYS A 511 2.47 3.17 -27.43
C LYS A 511 3.23 1.96 -26.87
N ASP A 512 3.15 1.75 -25.56
CA ASP A 512 3.79 0.63 -24.85
C ASP A 512 2.96 -0.69 -24.92
N ASN A 513 1.89 -0.72 -25.72
CA ASN A 513 0.98 -1.87 -25.86
C ASN A 513 0.28 -2.28 -24.54
N ARG A 514 0.07 -1.34 -23.63
CA ARG A 514 -0.61 -1.52 -22.33
C ARG A 514 -2.06 -1.06 -22.42
N LEU A 515 -2.80 -1.62 -23.38
CA LEU A 515 -4.20 -1.25 -23.66
C LEU A 515 -5.16 -1.37 -22.46
N PRO A 516 -5.09 -2.41 -21.60
CA PRO A 516 -5.97 -2.50 -20.43
C PRO A 516 -5.80 -1.33 -19.46
N GLU A 517 -4.54 -0.92 -19.22
CA GLU A 517 -4.25 0.21 -18.33
C GLU A 517 -4.65 1.55 -18.98
N ALA A 518 -4.48 1.67 -20.31
CA ALA A 518 -4.93 2.84 -21.06
C ALA A 518 -6.46 2.98 -21.01
N ALA A 519 -7.18 1.88 -21.11
CA ALA A 519 -8.64 1.83 -20.99
C ALA A 519 -9.10 2.33 -19.61
N THR A 520 -8.52 1.81 -18.52
CA THR A 520 -8.83 2.27 -17.16
C THR A 520 -8.54 3.77 -17.00
N ALA A 521 -7.38 4.24 -17.45
CA ALA A 521 -7.01 5.64 -17.38
C ALA A 521 -7.95 6.54 -18.21
N PHE A 522 -8.41 6.06 -19.37
CA PHE A 522 -9.39 6.76 -20.20
C PHE A 522 -10.74 6.88 -19.52
N LEU A 523 -11.24 5.82 -18.87
CA LEU A 523 -12.52 5.88 -18.14
C LEU A 523 -12.46 6.86 -16.97
N ASP A 524 -11.35 6.86 -16.22
CA ASP A 524 -11.10 7.84 -15.15
C ASP A 524 -11.09 9.28 -15.69
N PHE A 525 -10.42 9.49 -16.83
CA PHE A 525 -10.36 10.78 -17.50
C PHE A 525 -11.72 11.24 -18.02
N TYR A 526 -12.43 10.38 -18.75
CA TYR A 526 -13.70 10.69 -19.40
C TYR A 526 -14.77 11.08 -18.38
N ARG A 527 -14.82 10.39 -17.24
CA ARG A 527 -15.71 10.72 -16.10
C ARG A 527 -15.54 12.17 -15.62
N ILE A 528 -14.34 12.73 -15.72
CA ILE A 528 -14.01 14.06 -15.18
C ILE A 528 -14.07 15.15 -16.26
N TYR A 529 -13.55 14.87 -17.45
CA TYR A 529 -13.25 15.92 -18.44
C TYR A 529 -14.22 15.98 -19.62
N LEU A 530 -15.10 14.97 -19.82
CA LEU A 530 -16.07 14.91 -20.94
C LEU A 530 -15.48 15.28 -22.32
N LYS A 531 -14.16 15.16 -22.49
CA LYS A 531 -13.40 15.46 -23.71
C LYS A 531 -12.76 14.18 -24.23
N GLY A 532 -12.55 14.12 -25.55
CA GLY A 532 -11.80 13.04 -26.17
C GLY A 532 -10.30 13.17 -25.94
N VAL A 533 -9.59 12.04 -25.96
CA VAL A 533 -8.13 12.00 -26.18
C VAL A 533 -7.85 12.06 -27.69
N ALA A 534 -6.58 12.01 -28.10
CA ALA A 534 -6.21 12.02 -29.51
C ALA A 534 -7.00 10.97 -30.32
N ALA A 535 -7.53 11.35 -31.48
CA ALA A 535 -8.44 10.53 -32.27
C ALA A 535 -7.91 9.11 -32.57
N LYS A 536 -6.60 8.98 -32.84
CA LYS A 536 -5.94 7.69 -33.06
C LYS A 536 -5.97 6.78 -31.83
N ASP A 537 -5.78 7.37 -30.65
CA ASP A 537 -5.76 6.64 -29.39
C ASP A 537 -7.17 6.22 -28.99
N LEU A 538 -8.13 7.13 -29.15
CA LEU A 538 -9.54 6.88 -28.91
C LEU A 538 -10.10 5.77 -29.82
N TYR A 539 -9.69 5.74 -31.10
CA TYR A 539 -10.05 4.66 -32.02
C TYR A 539 -9.44 3.30 -31.62
N ARG A 540 -8.20 3.29 -31.10
CA ARG A 540 -7.59 2.07 -30.57
C ARG A 540 -8.31 1.56 -29.32
N LEU A 541 -8.71 2.47 -28.43
CA LEU A 541 -9.48 2.14 -27.23
C LEU A 541 -10.87 1.58 -27.60
N ALA A 542 -11.55 2.19 -28.58
CA ALA A 542 -12.81 1.66 -29.10
C ALA A 542 -12.68 0.21 -29.58
N GLY A 543 -11.61 -0.09 -30.33
CA GLY A 543 -11.30 -1.45 -30.77
C GLY A 543 -11.06 -2.42 -29.61
N TYR A 544 -10.32 -1.98 -28.59
CA TYR A 544 -10.06 -2.78 -27.38
C TYR A 544 -11.37 -3.10 -26.63
N PHE A 545 -12.20 -2.10 -26.34
CA PHE A 545 -13.48 -2.30 -25.63
C PHE A 545 -14.41 -3.21 -26.41
N ASN A 546 -14.51 -3.03 -27.74
CA ASN A 546 -15.34 -3.88 -28.59
C ASN A 546 -14.87 -5.34 -28.59
N GLN A 547 -13.56 -5.60 -28.60
CA GLN A 547 -13.00 -6.97 -28.50
C GLN A 547 -13.31 -7.64 -27.17
N HIS A 548 -13.50 -6.87 -26.10
CA HIS A 548 -13.81 -7.36 -24.75
C HIS A 548 -15.32 -7.30 -24.43
N ASN A 549 -16.17 -7.06 -25.45
CA ASN A 549 -17.63 -6.97 -25.31
C ASN A 549 -18.10 -5.83 -24.37
N GLU A 550 -17.29 -4.79 -24.19
CA GLU A 550 -17.64 -3.57 -23.47
C GLU A 550 -18.28 -2.55 -24.43
N LEU A 551 -19.47 -2.89 -24.94
CA LEU A 551 -20.10 -2.15 -26.04
C LEU A 551 -20.41 -0.68 -25.68
N GLU A 552 -20.78 -0.37 -24.44
CA GLU A 552 -21.05 1.01 -23.99
C GLU A 552 -19.79 1.89 -24.03
N HIS A 553 -18.66 1.38 -23.54
CA HIS A 553 -17.38 2.09 -23.56
C HIS A 553 -16.84 2.23 -25.00
N ALA A 554 -17.02 1.20 -25.82
CA ALA A 554 -16.69 1.26 -27.25
C ALA A 554 -17.53 2.32 -27.97
N GLY A 555 -18.85 2.33 -27.71
CA GLY A 555 -19.79 3.32 -28.23
C GLY A 555 -19.40 4.74 -27.81
N THR A 556 -19.07 4.94 -26.54
CA THR A 556 -18.60 6.24 -26.01
C THR A 556 -17.38 6.76 -26.78
N CYS A 557 -16.38 5.91 -27.02
CA CYS A 557 -15.19 6.29 -27.78
C CYS A 557 -15.52 6.68 -29.22
N LEU A 558 -16.35 5.88 -29.89
CA LEU A 558 -16.75 6.12 -31.28
C LEU A 558 -17.63 7.36 -31.41
N GLU A 559 -18.54 7.60 -30.47
CA GLU A 559 -19.41 8.77 -30.45
C GLU A 559 -18.58 10.06 -30.33
N LEU A 560 -17.59 10.07 -29.43
CA LEU A 560 -16.66 11.20 -29.29
C LEU A 560 -15.90 11.47 -30.60
N LEU A 561 -15.45 10.43 -31.31
CA LEU A 561 -14.80 10.58 -32.62
C LEU A 561 -15.76 11.16 -33.67
N CYS A 562 -17.02 10.73 -33.66
CA CYS A 562 -18.03 11.20 -34.63
C CYS A 562 -18.46 12.65 -34.38
N LYS A 563 -18.40 13.12 -33.12
CA LYS A 563 -18.77 14.49 -32.73
C LYS A 563 -17.62 15.49 -32.87
N ASP A 564 -16.37 15.03 -32.85
CA ASP A 564 -15.19 15.88 -32.96
C ASP A 564 -14.89 16.24 -34.44
N SER A 565 -15.01 17.53 -34.77
CA SER A 565 -14.73 18.06 -36.11
C SER A 565 -13.26 18.00 -36.51
N THR A 566 -12.35 17.74 -35.56
CA THR A 566 -10.91 17.62 -35.82
C THR A 566 -10.49 16.18 -36.14
N THR A 567 -11.40 15.21 -36.08
CA THR A 567 -11.11 13.80 -36.36
C THR A 567 -10.65 13.62 -37.82
N PRO A 568 -9.49 12.96 -38.07
CA PRO A 568 -9.02 12.72 -39.43
C PRO A 568 -10.01 11.89 -40.26
N HIS A 569 -10.25 12.29 -41.51
CA HIS A 569 -11.22 11.64 -42.41
C HIS A 569 -11.16 10.09 -42.42
N PRO A 570 -9.99 9.43 -42.52
CA PRO A 570 -9.94 7.96 -42.52
C PRO A 570 -10.37 7.29 -41.21
N ILE A 571 -10.25 7.99 -40.08
CA ILE A 571 -10.71 7.53 -38.77
C ILE A 571 -12.20 7.82 -38.64
N LEU A 572 -12.64 9.02 -39.05
CA LEU A 572 -14.03 9.45 -38.96
C LEU A 572 -14.96 8.53 -39.76
N GLU A 573 -14.62 8.23 -41.01
CA GLU A 573 -15.34 7.32 -41.90
C GLU A 573 -15.58 5.95 -41.23
N LYS A 574 -14.49 5.34 -40.73
CA LYS A 574 -14.56 4.04 -40.03
C LYS A 574 -15.36 4.13 -38.73
N SER A 575 -15.23 5.23 -38.00
CA SER A 575 -15.89 5.42 -36.71
C SER A 575 -17.39 5.57 -36.88
N LEU A 576 -17.86 6.35 -37.87
CA LEU A 576 -19.28 6.50 -38.21
C LEU A 576 -19.91 5.14 -38.56
N TYR A 577 -19.25 4.37 -39.43
CA TYR A 577 -19.74 3.04 -39.80
C TYR A 577 -19.77 2.08 -38.61
N GLN A 578 -18.70 2.03 -37.82
CA GLN A 578 -18.61 1.15 -36.64
C GLN A 578 -19.61 1.55 -35.56
N TYR A 579 -19.84 2.85 -35.35
CA TYR A 579 -20.80 3.34 -34.37
C TYR A 579 -22.23 3.01 -34.78
N GLY A 580 -22.60 3.22 -36.05
CA GLY A 580 -23.91 2.82 -36.56
C GLY A 580 -24.16 1.31 -36.38
N ARG A 581 -23.16 0.47 -36.67
CA ARG A 581 -23.26 -0.98 -36.42
C ARG A 581 -23.41 -1.32 -34.94
N LEU A 582 -22.71 -0.62 -34.07
CA LEU A 582 -22.76 -0.86 -32.63
C LEU A 582 -24.13 -0.46 -32.06
N LEU A 583 -24.70 0.66 -32.53
CA LEU A 583 -26.07 1.08 -32.19
C LEU A 583 -27.12 0.05 -32.65
N ASP A 584 -26.98 -0.49 -33.85
CA ASP A 584 -27.86 -1.53 -34.37
C ASP A 584 -27.80 -2.80 -33.49
N ILE A 585 -26.59 -3.25 -33.13
CA ILE A 585 -26.37 -4.38 -32.20
C ILE A 585 -26.97 -4.11 -30.82
N MET A 586 -26.92 -2.86 -30.34
CA MET A 586 -27.48 -2.44 -29.06
C MET A 586 -29.01 -2.24 -29.10
N GLY A 587 -29.67 -2.43 -30.25
CA GLY A 587 -31.11 -2.31 -30.38
C GLY A 587 -31.63 -0.90 -30.68
N PHE A 588 -30.80 -0.02 -31.26
CA PHE A 588 -31.15 1.34 -31.66
C PHE A 588 -31.09 1.54 -33.19
N PRO A 589 -31.96 0.86 -33.97
CA PRO A 589 -31.87 0.84 -35.44
C PRO A 589 -32.13 2.21 -36.09
N GLU A 590 -33.01 3.04 -35.52
CA GLU A 590 -33.28 4.40 -36.04
C GLU A 590 -32.03 5.28 -35.94
N ALA A 591 -31.35 5.25 -34.79
CA ALA A 591 -30.10 5.97 -34.60
C ALA A 591 -28.98 5.40 -35.49
N ALA A 592 -28.92 4.07 -35.65
CA ALA A 592 -27.97 3.43 -36.56
C ALA A 592 -28.13 3.93 -38.01
N ALA A 593 -29.37 4.02 -38.50
CA ALA A 593 -29.69 4.51 -39.83
C ALA A 593 -29.21 5.95 -40.06
N GLU A 594 -29.31 6.83 -39.06
CA GLU A 594 -28.77 8.20 -39.16
C GLU A 594 -27.26 8.22 -39.37
N TYR A 595 -26.52 7.38 -38.65
CA TYR A 595 -25.06 7.30 -38.80
C TYR A 595 -24.65 6.65 -40.12
N PHE A 596 -25.39 5.64 -40.59
CA PHE A 596 -25.17 5.08 -41.92
C PHE A 596 -25.44 6.09 -43.04
N GLN A 597 -26.47 6.93 -42.89
CA GLN A 597 -26.74 8.00 -43.84
C GLN A 597 -25.60 9.04 -43.83
N LYS A 598 -25.07 9.41 -42.66
CA LYS A 598 -23.88 10.29 -42.56
C LYS A 598 -22.65 9.72 -43.28
N VAL A 599 -22.43 8.40 -43.24
CA VAL A 599 -21.34 7.76 -44.00
C VAL A 599 -21.54 7.95 -45.51
N MET A 600 -22.75 7.67 -46.01
CA MET A 600 -23.07 7.82 -47.43
C MET A 600 -22.99 9.28 -47.92
N ASP A 601 -23.40 10.22 -47.08
CA ASP A 601 -23.42 11.65 -47.42
C ASP A 601 -22.01 12.28 -47.37
N GLN A 602 -21.21 11.94 -46.36
CA GLN A 602 -19.89 12.55 -46.15
C GLN A 602 -18.77 11.82 -46.90
N PHE A 603 -18.93 10.52 -47.19
CA PHE A 603 -17.92 9.67 -47.82
C PHE A 603 -18.54 8.82 -48.95
N PRO A 604 -19.08 9.43 -50.02
CA PRO A 604 -19.83 8.72 -51.05
C PRO A 604 -19.00 7.65 -51.80
N GLU A 605 -17.69 7.85 -51.93
CA GLU A 605 -16.77 6.90 -52.62
C GLU A 605 -16.16 5.84 -51.67
N SER A 606 -16.64 5.76 -50.43
CA SER A 606 -16.16 4.79 -49.45
C SER A 606 -16.66 3.37 -49.76
N PRO A 607 -15.85 2.32 -49.55
CA PRO A 607 -16.32 0.93 -49.55
C PRO A 607 -17.46 0.67 -48.54
N PHE A 608 -17.53 1.43 -47.44
CA PHE A 608 -18.63 1.34 -46.49
C PHE A 608 -19.91 1.92 -47.09
N SER A 609 -19.82 3.03 -47.82
CA SER A 609 -20.97 3.65 -48.51
C SER A 609 -21.53 2.75 -49.60
N GLU A 610 -20.69 2.13 -50.42
CA GLU A 610 -21.12 1.14 -51.42
C GLU A 610 -21.88 -0.03 -50.77
N LYS A 611 -21.35 -0.55 -49.66
CA LYS A 611 -21.98 -1.63 -48.91
C LYS A 611 -23.33 -1.20 -48.31
N LEU A 612 -23.42 -0.01 -47.74
CA LEU A 612 -24.66 0.52 -47.16
C LEU A 612 -25.72 0.78 -48.24
N GLN A 613 -25.32 1.31 -49.41
CA GLN A 613 -26.23 1.49 -50.55
C GLN A 613 -26.79 0.16 -51.05
N TYR A 614 -25.95 -0.88 -51.15
CA TYR A 614 -26.39 -2.23 -51.50
C TYR A 614 -27.40 -2.79 -50.49
N LEU A 615 -27.16 -2.62 -49.18
CA LEU A 615 -28.09 -3.08 -48.13
C LEU A 615 -29.42 -2.31 -48.18
N LYS A 616 -29.37 -0.99 -48.42
CA LYS A 616 -30.55 -0.13 -48.56
C LYS A 616 -31.42 -0.51 -49.77
N GLN A 617 -30.80 -0.88 -50.90
CA GLN A 617 -31.51 -1.35 -52.09
C GLN A 617 -32.22 -2.70 -51.88
N ASN A 618 -31.75 -3.52 -50.94
CA ASN A 618 -32.29 -4.86 -50.66
C ASN A 618 -33.19 -4.90 -49.42
N ASN A 619 -33.69 -3.78 -48.91
CA ASN A 619 -34.51 -3.69 -47.67
C ASN A 619 -33.90 -4.44 -46.48
N SER A 620 -32.58 -4.44 -46.36
CA SER A 620 -31.82 -5.18 -45.34
C SER A 620 -30.99 -4.25 -44.44
N LEU A 621 -31.32 -2.95 -44.43
CA LEU A 621 -30.62 -1.90 -43.70
C LEU A 621 -31.42 -1.45 -42.47
#